data_AF-K3ZAR3-F1
#
_entry.id   AF-K3ZAR3-F1
#
_cell.length_a   1.000
_cell.length_b   1.000
_cell.length_c   1.000
_cell.angle_alpha   90.00
_cell.angle_beta   90.00
_cell.angle_gamma   90.00
#
_symmetry.space_group_name_H-M   'P 1'
#
loop_
_entity.id
_entity.type
_entity.pdbx_description
1 polymer ?
#
loop_
_entity_poly.entity_id
_entity_poly.type
_entity_poly.pdbx_seq_one_letter_code
_entity_poly.pdbx_strand_id
1 'polypeptide(L)'
;MADPELEAIRQRRMQELMAQRGGANQQNAGQQKAQEDAKQEAEERRQMMLAQILSSEARERLSRIALVKPDKARGVEDVLLRAAQTGGISEKVSEERLISLLEQINTHTSKQTKVTIQRRRSVLDDDD
;
A
#
# COMPACT_ATOMS: atom_id res chain seq x y z
N MET A 1 -31.85 8.16 -8.76
CA MET A 1 -30.53 7.53 -8.54
C MET A 1 -30.23 7.70 -7.07
N ALA A 2 -30.19 6.62 -6.29
CA ALA A 2 -29.93 6.70 -4.85
C ALA A 2 -28.43 6.89 -4.63
N ASP A 3 -28.04 7.98 -3.96
CA ASP A 3 -26.63 8.34 -3.75
C ASP A 3 -25.90 7.28 -2.89
N PRO A 4 -24.81 6.68 -3.38
CA PRO A 4 -24.04 5.65 -2.65
C PRO A 4 -23.41 6.16 -1.34
N GLU A 5 -23.21 7.48 -1.23
CA GLU A 5 -22.78 8.14 0.00
C GLU A 5 -23.84 8.02 1.12
N LEU A 6 -25.13 8.07 0.78
CA LEU A 6 -26.22 7.96 1.77
C LEU A 6 -26.34 6.54 2.33
N GLU A 7 -26.06 5.53 1.53
CA GLU A 7 -26.03 4.13 1.98
C GLU A 7 -24.82 3.84 2.87
N ALA A 8 -23.65 4.38 2.53
CA ALA A 8 -22.45 4.27 3.35
C ALA A 8 -22.63 4.93 4.74
N ILE A 9 -23.25 6.11 4.78
CA ILE A 9 -23.58 6.81 6.04
C ILE A 9 -24.60 6.01 6.86
N ARG A 10 -25.61 5.41 6.21
CA ARG A 10 -26.64 4.60 6.87
C ARG A 10 -26.08 3.31 7.45
N GLN A 11 -25.20 2.62 6.71
CA GLN A 11 -24.51 1.43 7.21
C GLN A 11 -23.61 1.76 8.41
N ARG A 12 -22.83 2.84 8.32
CA ARG A 12 -21.95 3.30 9.41
C ARG A 12 -22.74 3.63 10.68
N ARG A 13 -23.86 4.34 10.54
CA ARG A 13 -24.71 4.73 11.68
C ARG A 13 -25.48 3.55 12.28
N MET A 14 -25.86 2.58 11.45
CA MET A 14 -26.51 1.35 11.92
C MET A 14 -25.53 0.45 12.67
N GLN A 15 -24.28 0.36 12.20
CA GLN A 15 -23.22 -0.42 12.84
C GLN A 15 -22.83 0.17 14.21
N GLU A 16 -22.77 1.50 14.32
CA GLU A 16 -22.53 2.20 15.58
C GLU A 16 -23.65 1.97 16.61
N LEU A 17 -24.91 1.98 16.17
CA LEU A 17 -26.07 1.73 17.04
C LEU A 17 -26.16 0.27 17.49
N MET A 18 -25.71 -0.67 16.64
CA MET A 18 -25.61 -2.09 16.97
C MET A 18 -24.48 -2.36 17.98
N ALA A 19 -23.35 -1.65 17.85
CA ALA A 19 -22.22 -1.72 18.80
C ALA A 19 -22.57 -1.17 20.20
N GLN A 20 -23.50 -0.20 20.27
CA GLN A 20 -23.93 0.41 21.53
C GLN A 20 -24.97 -0.45 22.28
N ARG A 21 -25.65 -1.39 21.61
CA ARG A 21 -26.72 -2.24 22.17
C ARG A 21 -26.29 -3.67 22.52
N GLY A 22 -25.10 -4.10 22.08
CA GLY A 22 -24.54 -5.44 22.30
C GLY A 22 -23.36 -5.42 23.26
N GLY A 23 -23.46 -6.20 24.34
CA GLY A 23 -22.59 -6.16 25.52
C GLY A 23 -21.08 -6.28 25.29
N ALA A 24 -20.36 -5.76 26.28
CA ALA A 24 -18.92 -5.53 26.39
C ALA A 24 -17.98 -6.76 26.29
N ASN A 25 -18.41 -7.89 25.70
CA ASN A 25 -17.58 -9.10 25.55
C ASN A 25 -17.56 -9.70 24.12
N GLN A 26 -18.31 -9.11 23.18
CA GLN A 26 -18.35 -9.53 21.76
C GLN A 26 -17.85 -8.43 20.80
N GLN A 27 -17.34 -7.32 21.35
CA GLN A 27 -16.84 -6.17 20.57
C GLN A 27 -15.49 -6.46 19.93
N ASN A 28 -14.62 -7.28 20.53
CA ASN A 28 -13.33 -7.64 19.91
C ASN A 28 -13.48 -8.51 18.65
N ALA A 29 -14.42 -9.46 18.61
CA ALA A 29 -14.60 -10.35 17.46
C ALA A 29 -15.26 -9.64 16.26
N GLY A 30 -16.23 -8.75 16.51
CA GLY A 30 -16.88 -7.97 15.45
C GLY A 30 -15.97 -6.89 14.85
N GLN A 31 -15.12 -6.27 15.68
CA GLN A 31 -14.19 -5.23 15.25
C GLN A 31 -12.97 -5.82 14.51
N GLN A 32 -12.50 -7.01 14.91
CA GLN A 32 -11.52 -7.78 14.14
C GLN A 32 -12.07 -8.16 12.76
N LYS A 33 -13.31 -8.66 12.70
CA LYS A 33 -13.92 -9.04 11.42
C LYS A 33 -14.08 -7.86 10.47
N ALA A 34 -14.59 -6.72 10.97
CA ALA A 34 -14.68 -5.49 10.16
C ALA A 34 -13.31 -4.97 9.70
N GLN A 35 -12.26 -5.14 10.52
CA GLN A 35 -10.90 -4.76 10.14
C GLN A 35 -10.26 -5.72 9.13
N GLU A 36 -10.62 -7.00 9.21
CA GLU A 36 -10.19 -8.05 8.28
C GLU A 36 -10.86 -7.89 6.92
N ASP A 37 -12.18 -7.64 6.89
CA ASP A 37 -12.93 -7.28 5.68
C ASP A 37 -12.34 -6.03 5.01
N ALA A 38 -12.06 -4.97 5.78
CA ALA A 38 -11.45 -3.75 5.24
C ALA A 38 -10.03 -3.97 4.68
N LYS A 39 -9.24 -4.86 5.29
CA LYS A 39 -7.91 -5.24 4.79
C LYS A 39 -8.00 -6.07 3.52
N GLN A 40 -8.92 -7.03 3.47
CA GLN A 40 -9.15 -7.87 2.30
C GLN A 40 -9.57 -7.01 1.12
N GLU A 41 -10.51 -6.09 1.32
CA GLU A 41 -10.95 -5.20 0.25
C GLU A 41 -9.81 -4.30 -0.27
N ALA A 42 -8.93 -3.83 0.63
CA ALA A 42 -7.75 -3.07 0.24
C ALA A 42 -6.70 -3.93 -0.50
N GLU A 43 -6.52 -5.19 -0.11
CA GLU A 43 -5.65 -6.14 -0.80
C GLU A 43 -6.21 -6.55 -2.15
N GLU A 44 -7.50 -6.80 -2.27
CA GLU A 44 -8.17 -7.11 -3.53
C GLU A 44 -8.06 -5.95 -4.51
N ARG A 45 -8.33 -4.71 -4.07
CA ARG A 45 -8.12 -3.52 -4.91
C ARG A 45 -6.67 -3.40 -5.39
N ARG A 46 -5.70 -3.65 -4.51
CA ARG A 46 -4.28 -3.67 -4.89
C ARG A 46 -3.98 -4.77 -5.90
N GLN A 47 -4.47 -5.99 -5.66
CA GLN A 47 -4.27 -7.12 -6.57
C GLN A 47 -4.93 -6.90 -7.93
N MET A 48 -6.09 -6.25 -8.00
CA MET A 48 -6.75 -5.86 -9.25
C MET A 48 -5.93 -4.83 -10.02
N MET A 49 -5.40 -3.80 -9.35
CA MET A 49 -4.49 -2.84 -10.00
C MET A 49 -3.23 -3.51 -10.51
N LEU A 50 -2.60 -4.36 -9.68
CA LEU A 50 -1.45 -5.17 -10.07
C LEU A 50 -1.79 -6.10 -11.25
N ALA A 51 -3.03 -6.61 -11.35
CA ALA A 51 -3.51 -7.41 -12.48
C ALA A 51 -3.49 -6.68 -13.80
N GLN A 52 -3.88 -5.41 -13.76
CA GLN A 52 -4.04 -4.61 -14.96
C GLN A 52 -2.69 -4.16 -15.50
N ILE A 53 -1.72 -3.91 -14.61
CA ILE A 53 -0.39 -3.43 -14.97
C ILE A 53 0.62 -4.54 -15.23
N LEU A 54 0.47 -5.75 -14.66
CA LEU A 54 1.42 -6.84 -14.84
C LEU A 54 0.98 -7.80 -15.96
N SER A 55 1.95 -8.36 -16.70
CA SER A 55 1.69 -9.53 -17.55
C SER A 55 1.52 -10.81 -16.71
N SER A 56 0.94 -11.86 -17.30
CA SER A 56 0.78 -13.17 -16.64
C SER A 56 2.13 -13.75 -16.18
N GLU A 57 3.17 -13.62 -16.99
CA GLU A 57 4.54 -14.08 -16.68
C GLU A 57 5.15 -13.27 -15.53
N ALA A 58 4.99 -11.94 -15.54
CA ALA A 58 5.49 -11.08 -14.47
C ALA A 58 4.83 -11.38 -13.12
N ARG A 59 3.53 -11.72 -13.12
CA ARG A 59 2.80 -12.16 -11.91
C ARG A 59 3.35 -13.46 -11.34
N GLU A 60 3.59 -14.45 -12.20
CA GLU A 60 4.15 -15.72 -11.74
C GLU A 60 5.55 -15.52 -11.15
N ARG A 61 6.37 -14.68 -11.80
CA ARG A 61 7.70 -14.33 -11.31
C ARG A 61 7.63 -13.61 -9.96
N LEU A 62 6.74 -12.63 -9.81
CA LEU A 62 6.54 -11.90 -8.56
C LEU A 62 6.10 -12.84 -7.42
N SER A 63 5.17 -13.77 -7.70
CA SER A 63 4.74 -14.80 -6.75
C SER A 63 5.91 -15.69 -6.31
N ARG A 64 6.72 -16.15 -7.26
CA ARG A 64 7.93 -16.95 -6.98
C ARG A 64 8.92 -16.17 -6.11
N ILE A 65 9.14 -14.88 -6.41
CA ILE A 65 10.03 -14.01 -5.61
C ILE A 65 9.46 -13.81 -4.21
N ALA A 66 8.14 -13.60 -4.07
CA ALA A 66 7.50 -13.42 -2.78
C ALA A 66 7.68 -14.63 -1.85
N LEU A 67 7.73 -15.85 -2.41
CA LEU A 67 8.03 -17.06 -1.64
C LEU A 67 9.46 -17.06 -1.06
N VAL A 68 10.44 -16.58 -1.81
CA VAL A 68 11.86 -16.59 -1.36
C VAL A 68 12.22 -15.35 -0.54
N LYS A 69 11.71 -14.19 -0.94
CA LYS A 69 12.01 -12.87 -0.36
C LYS A 69 10.79 -11.94 -0.49
N PRO A 70 9.84 -11.99 0.46
CA PRO A 70 8.63 -11.16 0.42
C PRO A 70 8.93 -9.65 0.51
N ASP A 71 10.02 -9.27 1.19
CA ASP A 71 10.45 -7.87 1.32
C ASP A 71 10.75 -7.22 -0.04
N LYS A 72 11.47 -7.95 -0.91
CA LYS A 72 11.79 -7.47 -2.26
C LYS A 72 10.57 -7.44 -3.17
N ALA A 73 9.68 -8.42 -3.05
CA ALA A 73 8.41 -8.42 -3.79
C ALA A 73 7.56 -7.19 -3.43
N ARG A 74 7.41 -6.89 -2.13
CA ARG A 74 6.69 -5.68 -1.66
C ARG A 74 7.30 -4.39 -2.19
N GLY A 75 8.63 -4.28 -2.21
CA GLY A 75 9.30 -3.10 -2.75
C GLY A 75 8.99 -2.88 -4.23
N VAL A 76 8.94 -3.97 -5.02
CA VAL A 76 8.58 -3.90 -6.45
C VAL A 76 7.10 -3.55 -6.62
N GLU A 77 6.21 -4.15 -5.83
CA GLU A 77 4.78 -3.84 -5.83
C GLU A 77 4.51 -2.36 -5.52
N ASP A 78 5.18 -1.77 -4.53
CA ASP A 78 5.02 -0.37 -4.16
C ASP A 78 5.43 0.58 -5.28
N VAL A 79 6.59 0.31 -5.90
CA VAL A 79 7.07 1.08 -7.06
C VAL A 79 6.10 0.99 -8.23
N LEU A 80 5.57 -0.20 -8.51
CA LEU A 80 4.59 -0.43 -9.56
C LEU A 80 3.26 0.28 -9.27
N LEU A 81 2.76 0.20 -8.04
CA LEU A 81 1.53 0.85 -7.63
C LEU A 81 1.64 2.37 -7.74
N ARG A 82 2.77 2.93 -7.31
CA ARG A 82 3.06 4.36 -7.42
C ARG A 82 3.18 4.79 -8.88
N ALA A 83 3.87 4.03 -9.70
CA ALA A 83 4.01 4.31 -11.13
C ALA A 83 2.66 4.22 -11.88
N ALA A 84 1.79 3.29 -11.48
CA ALA A 84 0.42 3.20 -11.99
C ALA A 84 -0.41 4.43 -11.61
N GLN A 85 -0.35 4.89 -10.35
CA GLN A 85 -1.06 6.08 -9.87
C GLN A 85 -0.61 7.36 -10.57
N THR A 86 0.68 7.49 -10.88
CA THR A 86 1.22 8.64 -11.62
C THR A 86 0.99 8.57 -13.13
N GLY A 87 0.37 7.49 -13.64
CA GLY A 87 0.13 7.29 -15.07
C GLY A 87 1.41 7.00 -15.87
N GLY A 88 2.50 6.57 -15.21
CA GLY A 88 3.78 6.26 -15.85
C GLY A 88 3.84 4.88 -16.51
N ILE A 89 2.82 4.05 -16.29
CA ILE A 89 2.70 2.71 -16.88
C ILE A 89 1.63 2.78 -17.97
N SER A 90 2.07 2.96 -19.21
CA SER A 90 1.20 2.92 -20.39
C SER A 90 1.06 1.51 -20.98
N GLU A 91 1.99 0.60 -20.65
CA GLU A 91 2.06 -0.76 -21.19
C GLU A 91 2.17 -1.78 -20.05
N LYS A 92 1.72 -3.01 -20.29
CA LYS A 92 1.84 -4.09 -19.30
C LYS A 92 3.31 -4.37 -19.01
N VAL A 93 3.66 -4.38 -17.73
CA VAL A 93 5.00 -4.68 -17.25
C VAL A 93 5.29 -6.16 -17.45
N SER A 94 6.29 -6.44 -18.28
CA SER A 94 6.82 -7.77 -18.55
C SER A 94 7.75 -8.26 -17.44
N GLU A 95 8.10 -9.55 -17.48
CA GLU A 95 9.06 -10.15 -16.53
C GLU A 95 10.42 -9.43 -16.58
N GLU A 96 10.94 -9.12 -17.77
CA GLU A 96 12.23 -8.47 -17.93
C GLU A 96 12.28 -7.09 -17.24
N ARG A 97 11.18 -6.34 -17.35
CA ARG A 97 11.05 -5.05 -16.70
C ARG A 97 10.95 -5.19 -15.18
N LEU A 98 10.23 -6.21 -14.70
CA LEU A 98 10.14 -6.55 -13.28
C LEU A 98 11.52 -6.86 -12.69
N ILE A 99 12.33 -7.67 -13.39
CA ILE A 99 13.69 -8.02 -12.98
C ILE A 99 14.58 -6.79 -12.93
N SER A 100 14.51 -5.92 -13.95
CA SER A 100 15.27 -4.68 -14.00
C SER A 100 14.94 -3.75 -12.81
N LEU A 101 13.66 -3.65 -12.44
CA LEU A 101 13.23 -2.90 -11.26
C LEU A 101 13.73 -3.54 -9.96
N LEU A 102 13.69 -4.86 -9.86
CA LEU A 102 14.19 -5.60 -8.70
C LEU A 102 15.70 -5.35 -8.49
N GLU A 103 16.50 -5.38 -9.57
CA GLU A 103 17.92 -5.04 -9.54
C GLU A 103 18.18 -3.59 -9.14
N GLN A 104 17.42 -2.65 -9.70
CA GLN A 104 17.51 -1.24 -9.28
C GLN A 104 17.20 -1.08 -7.79
N ILE A 105 16.12 -1.69 -7.29
CA ILE A 105 15.78 -1.63 -5.86
C ILE A 105 16.92 -2.24 -5.03
N ASN A 106 17.46 -3.39 -5.43
CA ASN A 106 18.55 -4.03 -4.71
C ASN A 106 19.82 -3.16 -4.63
N THR A 107 20.16 -2.48 -5.72
CA THR A 107 21.32 -1.57 -5.77
C THR A 107 21.07 -0.26 -5.01
N HIS A 108 19.85 0.26 -5.00
CA HIS A 108 19.47 1.49 -4.31
C HIS A 108 19.38 1.29 -2.79
N THR A 109 18.83 0.16 -2.32
CA THR A 109 18.81 -0.19 -0.89
C THR A 109 20.22 -0.22 -0.30
N SER A 110 21.24 -0.63 -1.07
CA SER A 110 22.63 -0.69 -0.60
C SER A 110 23.30 0.70 -0.43
N LYS A 111 22.78 1.75 -1.09
CA LYS A 111 23.44 3.07 -1.16
C LYS A 111 22.79 4.18 -0.31
N GLN A 112 21.69 3.92 0.39
CA GLN A 112 20.80 4.96 0.96
C GLN A 112 20.88 5.16 2.48
N THR A 113 22.07 5.32 3.06
CA THR A 113 22.19 5.92 4.41
C THR A 113 23.32 6.95 4.49
N LYS A 114 23.19 8.06 3.75
CA LYS A 114 23.94 9.29 4.07
C LYS A 114 22.98 10.46 4.26
N VAL A 115 22.32 10.50 5.40
CA VAL A 115 21.56 11.69 5.83
C VAL A 115 22.56 12.73 6.32
N THR A 116 22.95 13.66 5.45
CA THR A 116 23.81 14.80 5.84
C THR A 116 22.92 15.89 6.43
N ILE A 117 22.78 15.90 7.75
CA ILE A 117 22.05 16.95 8.47
C ILE A 117 22.94 18.21 8.49
N GLN A 118 22.70 19.13 7.57
CA GLN A 118 23.27 20.48 7.65
C GLN A 118 22.50 21.26 8.71
N ARG A 119 23.01 21.22 9.95
CA ARG A 119 22.52 22.09 11.03
C ARG A 119 22.87 23.53 10.64
N ARG A 120 21.87 24.30 10.23
CA ARG A 120 22.03 25.75 10.09
C ARG A 120 22.35 26.29 11.48
N ARG A 121 23.60 26.75 11.65
CA ARG A 121 24.05 27.53 12.79
C ARG A 121 23.12 28.74 12.88
N SER A 122 22.31 28.79 13.93
CA SER A 122 21.50 29.95 14.30
C SER A 122 22.40 31.17 14.33
N VAL A 123 22.16 32.09 13.39
CA VAL A 123 22.75 33.44 13.32
C VAL A 123 21.99 34.38 14.27
N LEU A 124 21.87 33.95 15.53
CA LEU A 124 21.34 34.76 16.62
C LEU A 124 22.54 35.10 17.53
N ASP A 125 23.36 36.01 17.04
CA ASP A 125 24.19 36.87 17.87
C ASP A 125 23.69 38.27 17.52
N ASP A 126 22.71 38.71 18.30
CA ASP A 126 21.97 39.97 18.22
C ASP A 126 22.66 40.92 19.21
N ASP A 127 23.19 42.04 18.68
CA ASP A 127 23.63 43.30 19.30
C ASP A 127 24.19 43.30 20.76
N ASP A 128 25.46 43.72 20.90
CA ASP A 128 25.96 44.56 22.01
C ASP A 128 26.41 45.91 21.44
#